data_AF-A0AAW0DB78-F1
#
_entry.id   AF-A0AAW0DB78-F1
#
_cell.length_a   1.000
_cell.length_b   1.000
_cell.length_c   1.000
_cell.angle_alpha   90.00
_cell.angle_beta   90.00
_cell.angle_gamma   90.00
#
_symmetry.space_group_name_H-M   'P 1'
#
loop_
_entity.id
_entity.type
_entity.pdbx_description
1 polymer ?
#
loop_
_entity_poly.entity_id
_entity_poly.type
_entity_poly.pdbx_seq_one_letter_code
_entity_poly.pdbx_strand_id
1 'polypeptide(L)'
;MFLLSSLCFLFFWIALVQSFPTWGGQITMGSLVPGAAYIEAKSAHRSGTTPRHLDTSIPGTFGNLSIVPDNRLPPPLFYINQNHLWQFANASAIFHVNIVNTTEVVHPTGQVPLQLTLDTKRKGITNGSFRWRGDMLHYDIGGATNGGVYYHCPTADGGRLIMFLKGVPTPQGCYFFTLHGTQSQQEY
;
A
#
# COMPACT_ATOMS: atom_id res chain seq x y z
N MET A 1 -13.09 -41.05 47.88
CA MET A 1 -12.29 -39.84 47.57
C MET A 1 -11.43 -39.96 46.32
N PHE A 2 -10.86 -41.13 45.97
CA PHE A 2 -10.00 -41.27 44.78
C PHE A 2 -10.72 -41.15 43.42
N LEU A 3 -11.99 -41.57 43.31
CA LEU A 3 -12.77 -41.51 42.07
C LEU A 3 -13.07 -40.08 41.59
N LEU A 4 -13.31 -39.14 42.52
CA LEU A 4 -13.61 -37.74 42.17
C LEU A 4 -12.37 -37.02 41.62
N SER A 5 -11.20 -37.30 42.19
CA SER A 5 -9.91 -36.72 41.76
C SER A 5 -9.52 -37.18 40.35
N SER A 6 -9.75 -38.46 40.04
CA SER A 6 -9.47 -39.01 38.71
C SER A 6 -10.38 -38.43 37.62
N LEU A 7 -11.66 -38.19 37.94
CA LEU A 7 -12.62 -37.53 37.05
C LEU A 7 -12.23 -36.08 36.74
N CYS A 8 -11.79 -35.31 37.75
CA CYS A 8 -11.33 -33.94 37.55
C CYS A 8 -10.08 -33.86 36.65
N PHE A 9 -9.14 -34.80 36.79
CA PHE A 9 -7.98 -34.86 35.90
C PHE A 9 -8.37 -35.14 34.45
N LEU A 10 -9.32 -36.05 34.22
CA LEU A 10 -9.79 -36.40 32.87
C LEU A 10 -10.48 -35.22 32.17
N PHE A 11 -11.29 -34.43 32.89
CA PHE A 11 -11.89 -33.21 32.34
C PHE A 11 -10.86 -32.13 31.99
N PHE A 12 -9.78 -32.01 32.76
CA PHE A 12 -8.70 -31.05 32.47
C PHE A 12 -7.93 -31.40 31.18
N TRP A 13 -7.75 -32.69 30.89
CA TRP A 13 -7.10 -33.13 29.65
C TRP A 13 -7.97 -32.96 28.40
N ILE A 14 -9.30 -33.15 28.51
CA ILE A 14 -10.21 -32.93 27.37
C ILE A 14 -10.27 -31.44 26.98
N ALA A 15 -10.17 -30.52 27.94
CA ALA A 15 -10.16 -29.08 27.67
C ALA A 15 -8.91 -28.62 26.87
N LEU A 16 -7.77 -29.29 27.01
CA LEU A 16 -6.55 -28.95 26.28
C LEU A 16 -6.58 -29.34 24.79
N VAL A 17 -7.44 -30.27 24.38
CA VAL A 17 -7.52 -30.70 22.97
C VAL A 17 -8.38 -29.74 22.13
N GLN A 18 -9.27 -28.97 22.76
CA GLN A 18 -10.13 -28.00 22.07
C GLN A 18 -9.47 -26.63 21.82
N SER A 19 -8.23 -26.41 22.29
CA SER A 19 -7.52 -25.13 22.10
C SER A 19 -6.54 -25.12 20.93
N PHE A 20 -6.49 -26.16 20.10
CA PHE A 20 -5.81 -26.05 18.80
C PHE A 20 -6.78 -25.38 17.84
N PRO A 21 -6.55 -24.12 17.43
CA PRO A 21 -7.32 -23.57 16.34
C PRO A 21 -7.14 -24.51 15.14
N THR A 22 -8.22 -25.09 14.64
CA THR A 22 -8.20 -25.79 13.37
C THR A 22 -7.98 -24.72 12.30
N TRP A 23 -6.73 -24.54 11.87
CA TRP A 23 -6.37 -23.70 10.72
C TRP A 23 -6.78 -24.40 9.41
N GLY A 24 -8.05 -24.78 9.32
CA GLY A 24 -8.70 -25.31 8.12
C GLY A 24 -9.54 -24.24 7.43
N GLY A 25 -9.09 -22.98 7.47
CA GLY A 25 -9.71 -21.88 6.74
C GLY A 25 -9.07 -21.77 5.36
N GLN A 26 -9.90 -21.61 4.31
CA GLN A 26 -9.42 -21.19 3.00
C GLN A 26 -8.45 -20.02 3.17
N ILE A 27 -7.23 -20.18 2.67
CA ILE A 27 -6.20 -19.14 2.70
C ILE A 27 -6.64 -18.07 1.70
N THR A 28 -7.33 -17.03 2.17
CA THR A 28 -7.66 -15.88 1.34
C THR A 28 -6.44 -14.96 1.27
N MET A 29 -6.19 -14.32 0.12
CA MET A 29 -5.02 -13.44 -0.04
C MET A 29 -5.02 -12.27 0.96
N GLY A 30 -6.19 -11.82 1.41
CA GLY A 30 -6.33 -10.87 2.53
C GLY A 30 -6.05 -11.46 3.92
N SER A 31 -6.13 -12.79 4.10
CA SER A 31 -5.73 -13.45 5.35
C SER A 31 -4.23 -13.73 5.43
N LEU A 32 -3.51 -13.69 4.30
CA LEU A 32 -2.06 -13.93 4.25
C LEU A 32 -1.25 -12.74 4.78
N VAL A 33 -1.72 -11.52 4.54
CA VAL A 33 -1.09 -10.29 5.06
C VAL A 33 -2.17 -9.40 5.68
N PRO A 34 -2.30 -9.42 7.02
CA PRO A 34 -3.23 -8.53 7.71
C PRO A 34 -3.00 -7.07 7.32
N GLY A 35 -4.07 -6.39 6.87
CA GLY A 35 -4.01 -4.99 6.46
C GLY A 35 -3.61 -4.75 5.00
N ALA A 36 -3.52 -5.79 4.17
CA ALA A 36 -3.40 -5.63 2.72
C ALA A 36 -4.69 -5.11 2.10
N ALA A 37 -4.58 -4.09 1.26
CA ALA A 37 -5.68 -3.38 0.62
C ALA A 37 -5.30 -2.97 -0.80
N TYR A 38 -6.29 -2.78 -1.68
CA TYR A 38 -6.08 -2.07 -2.93
C TYR A 38 -5.88 -0.58 -2.62
N ILE A 39 -5.08 0.11 -3.42
CA ILE A 39 -4.92 1.56 -3.27
C ILE A 39 -5.61 2.24 -4.44
N GLU A 40 -6.77 2.83 -4.17
CA GLU A 40 -7.56 3.60 -5.12
C GLU A 40 -7.11 5.07 -5.13
N ALA A 41 -7.00 5.65 -6.32
CA ALA A 41 -6.62 7.04 -6.52
C ALA A 41 -7.84 7.92 -6.84
N LYS A 42 -8.09 8.92 -5.99
CA LYS A 42 -9.22 9.84 -6.10
C LYS A 42 -8.73 11.25 -6.46
N SER A 43 -9.48 11.97 -7.30
CA SER A 43 -9.14 13.34 -7.71
C SER A 43 -10.40 14.19 -7.83
N ALA A 44 -10.37 15.39 -7.27
CA ALA A 44 -11.50 16.33 -7.34
C ALA A 44 -11.78 16.83 -8.78
N HIS A 45 -10.75 16.88 -9.64
CA HIS A 45 -10.87 17.47 -10.98
C HIS A 45 -11.11 16.44 -12.10
N ARG A 46 -10.99 15.15 -11.80
CA ARG A 46 -11.33 14.07 -12.75
C ARG A 46 -12.57 13.33 -12.28
N SER A 47 -13.73 13.83 -12.70
CA SER A 47 -15.02 13.14 -12.59
C SER A 47 -15.13 12.06 -13.66
N GLY A 48 -14.46 10.93 -13.46
CA GLY A 48 -14.69 9.70 -14.22
C GLY A 48 -15.22 8.63 -13.29
N THR A 49 -16.18 7.84 -13.75
CA THR A 49 -16.74 6.71 -12.98
C THR A 49 -15.80 5.52 -12.89
N THR A 50 -14.76 5.45 -13.74
CA THR A 50 -13.80 4.36 -13.72
C THR A 50 -12.83 4.55 -12.55
N PRO A 51 -12.80 3.60 -11.60
CA PRO A 51 -11.82 3.64 -10.53
C PRO A 51 -10.40 3.55 -11.10
N ARG A 52 -9.45 4.01 -10.31
CA ARG A 52 -8.04 4.06 -10.69
C ARG A 52 -7.23 3.53 -9.54
N HIS A 53 -6.20 2.77 -9.84
CA HIS A 53 -5.41 2.10 -8.82
C HIS A 53 -3.94 2.50 -8.91
N LEU A 54 -3.26 2.45 -7.77
CA LEU A 54 -1.82 2.52 -7.73
C LEU A 54 -1.24 1.22 -8.30
N ASP A 55 -0.43 1.32 -9.34
CA ASP A 55 0.28 0.17 -9.93
C ASP A 55 1.50 0.67 -10.71
N THR A 56 2.32 -0.25 -11.21
CA THR A 56 3.36 0.07 -12.17
C THR A 56 2.76 0.35 -13.55
N SER A 57 3.39 1.26 -14.29
CA SER A 57 2.92 1.63 -15.63
C SER A 57 2.82 0.41 -16.56
N ILE A 58 3.78 -0.51 -16.44
CA ILE A 58 3.80 -1.80 -17.14
C ILE A 58 3.58 -2.92 -16.10
N PRO A 59 2.47 -3.68 -16.19
CA PRO A 59 2.13 -4.71 -15.21
C PRO A 59 3.26 -5.73 -15.01
N GLY A 60 3.51 -6.11 -13.76
CA GLY A 60 4.50 -7.13 -13.41
C GLY A 60 5.96 -6.71 -13.56
N THR A 61 6.23 -5.47 -13.95
CA THR A 61 7.59 -4.91 -13.99
C THR A 61 7.87 -4.06 -12.75
N PHE A 62 9.15 -3.92 -12.41
CA PHE A 62 9.64 -2.95 -11.43
C PHE A 62 9.84 -1.58 -12.08
N GLY A 63 9.86 -0.53 -11.25
CA GLY A 63 10.10 0.84 -11.72
C GLY A 63 9.08 1.83 -11.21
N ASN A 64 8.65 2.76 -12.05
CA ASN A 64 7.83 3.89 -11.63
C ASN A 64 6.42 3.42 -11.29
N LEU A 65 5.99 3.75 -10.07
CA LEU A 65 4.58 3.63 -9.71
C LEU A 65 3.81 4.79 -10.32
N SER A 66 2.56 4.50 -10.69
CA SER A 66 1.69 5.36 -11.46
C SER A 66 0.24 5.11 -11.08
N ILE A 67 -0.66 5.95 -11.62
CA ILE A 67 -2.11 5.78 -11.47
C ILE A 67 -2.65 5.18 -12.75
N VAL A 68 -3.04 3.91 -12.69
CA VAL A 68 -3.56 3.16 -13.83
C VAL A 68 -5.08 3.05 -13.76
N PRO A 69 -5.80 3.01 -14.89
CA PRO A 69 -7.23 2.73 -14.90
C PRO A 69 -7.51 1.29 -14.48
N ASP A 70 -8.72 1.03 -13.97
CA ASP A 70 -9.16 -0.27 -13.45
C ASP A 70 -9.38 -1.38 -14.51
N ASN A 71 -8.89 -1.20 -15.74
CA ASN A 71 -8.96 -2.27 -16.74
C ASN A 71 -7.95 -3.41 -16.48
N ARG A 72 -7.20 -3.35 -15.37
CA ARG A 72 -6.19 -4.32 -14.93
C ARG A 72 -6.65 -4.96 -13.61
N LEU A 73 -7.55 -5.93 -13.72
CA LEU A 73 -8.07 -6.68 -12.59
C LEU A 73 -7.32 -8.02 -12.41
N PRO A 74 -7.03 -8.46 -11.17
CA PRO A 74 -7.23 -7.70 -9.92
C PRO A 74 -6.14 -6.63 -9.72
N PRO A 75 -6.44 -5.48 -9.08
CA PRO A 75 -5.42 -4.50 -8.72
C PRO A 75 -4.40 -5.09 -7.75
N PRO A 76 -3.16 -4.57 -7.71
CA PRO A 76 -2.17 -5.03 -6.75
C PRO A 76 -2.54 -4.67 -5.31
N LEU A 77 -2.20 -5.58 -4.40
CA LEU A 77 -2.38 -5.38 -2.97
C LEU A 77 -1.19 -4.66 -2.36
N PHE A 78 -1.46 -3.71 -1.47
CA PHE A 78 -0.44 -3.00 -0.71
C PHE A 78 -0.74 -3.05 0.77
N TYR A 79 0.32 -3.01 1.59
CA TYR A 79 0.19 -2.94 3.04
C TYR A 79 1.34 -2.14 3.63
N ILE A 80 1.12 -1.63 4.84
CA ILE A 80 2.15 -0.93 5.60
C ILE A 80 2.68 -1.87 6.68
N ASN A 81 3.99 -2.07 6.70
CA ASN A 81 4.69 -2.81 7.75
C ASN A 81 5.94 -2.05 8.17
N GLN A 82 6.09 -1.83 9.48
CA GLN A 82 7.19 -1.06 10.06
C GLN A 82 7.39 0.31 9.38
N ASN A 83 6.32 1.07 9.17
CA ASN A 83 6.33 2.37 8.51
C ASN A 83 6.78 2.35 7.03
N HIS A 84 6.84 1.19 6.41
CA HIS A 84 7.17 1.03 4.99
C HIS A 84 5.95 0.52 4.23
N LEU A 85 5.76 1.04 3.02
CA LEU A 85 4.74 0.55 2.10
C LEU A 85 5.35 -0.58 1.26
N TRP A 86 4.59 -1.67 1.16
CA TRP A 86 4.97 -2.87 0.45
C TRP A 86 3.89 -3.21 -0.56
N GLN A 87 4.30 -3.77 -1.69
CA GLN A 87 3.38 -4.42 -2.63
C GLN A 87 3.46 -5.93 -2.42
N PHE A 88 2.31 -6.54 -2.16
CA PHE A 88 2.17 -7.98 -2.12
C PHE A 88 1.81 -8.47 -3.52
N ALA A 89 2.71 -9.24 -4.14
CA ALA A 89 2.42 -9.90 -5.40
C ALA A 89 1.94 -11.35 -5.17
N ASN A 90 2.63 -12.08 -4.28
CA ASN A 90 2.24 -13.43 -3.84
C ASN A 90 3.02 -13.83 -2.57
N ALA A 91 2.81 -15.07 -2.09
CA ALA A 91 3.44 -15.59 -0.87
C ALA A 91 4.99 -15.63 -0.89
N SER A 92 5.61 -15.64 -2.07
CA SER A 92 7.08 -15.65 -2.22
C SER A 92 7.65 -14.35 -2.78
N ALA A 93 6.79 -13.39 -3.17
CA ALA A 93 7.17 -12.16 -3.83
C ALA A 93 6.48 -10.96 -3.17
N ILE A 94 7.27 -10.26 -2.37
CA ILE A 94 6.89 -9.02 -1.70
C ILE A 94 7.91 -7.96 -2.10
N PHE A 95 7.42 -6.82 -2.57
CA PHE A 95 8.26 -5.78 -3.16
C PHE A 95 8.20 -4.48 -2.36
N HIS A 96 9.31 -3.77 -2.35
CA HIS A 96 9.44 -2.50 -1.66
C HIS A 96 8.87 -1.36 -2.50
N VAL A 97 8.00 -0.56 -1.91
CA VAL A 97 7.70 0.78 -2.43
C VAL A 97 8.73 1.75 -1.85
N ASN A 98 9.64 2.18 -2.71
CA ASN A 98 10.73 3.08 -2.40
C ASN A 98 10.35 4.53 -2.72
N ILE A 99 10.95 5.45 -1.97
CA ILE A 99 10.87 6.88 -2.24
C ILE A 99 12.24 7.36 -2.69
N VAL A 100 12.32 7.92 -3.89
CA VAL A 100 13.56 8.44 -4.46
C VAL A 100 13.43 9.93 -4.76
N ASN A 101 14.52 10.67 -4.57
CA ASN A 101 14.58 12.05 -5.05
C ASN A 101 14.59 12.05 -6.57
N THR A 102 13.77 12.89 -7.20
CA THR A 102 13.89 13.14 -8.63
C THR A 102 14.90 14.25 -8.87
N THR A 103 15.80 14.07 -9.84
CA THR A 103 16.76 15.10 -10.26
C THR A 103 16.12 16.17 -11.16
N GLU A 104 14.86 15.98 -11.54
CA GLU A 104 14.16 16.92 -12.41
C GLU A 104 13.83 18.23 -11.72
N VAL A 105 13.91 19.28 -12.54
CA VAL A 105 14.02 20.68 -12.15
C VAL A 105 12.94 21.06 -11.15
N VAL A 106 13.44 21.38 -9.95
CA VAL A 106 12.95 22.39 -9.02
C VAL A 106 11.65 23.03 -9.52
N HIS A 107 10.52 22.53 -9.00
CA HIS A 107 9.25 23.21 -9.12
C HIS A 107 9.49 24.70 -8.79
N PRO A 108 8.81 25.69 -9.40
CA PRO A 108 9.08 27.11 -9.18
C PRO A 108 9.17 27.55 -7.71
N THR A 109 8.64 26.73 -6.81
CA THR A 109 8.69 26.84 -5.35
C THR A 109 10.00 26.40 -4.70
N GLY A 110 11.03 25.97 -5.44
CA GLY A 110 12.29 25.51 -4.85
C GLY A 110 12.25 24.08 -4.28
N GLN A 111 11.12 23.37 -4.40
CA GLN A 111 10.93 22.05 -3.80
C GLN A 111 11.39 20.93 -4.74
N VAL A 112 12.09 19.95 -4.17
CA VAL A 112 12.50 18.72 -4.87
C VAL A 112 11.37 17.69 -4.75
N PRO A 113 10.81 17.19 -5.87
CA PRO A 113 9.81 16.15 -5.81
C PRO A 113 10.41 14.82 -5.33
N LEU A 114 9.59 14.05 -4.64
CA LEU A 114 9.85 12.67 -4.27
C LEU A 114 9.02 11.75 -5.16
N GLN A 115 9.62 10.70 -5.70
CA GLN A 115 8.93 9.75 -6.58
C GLN A 115 8.79 8.39 -5.93
N LEU A 116 7.64 7.76 -6.16
CA LEU A 116 7.35 6.40 -5.74
C LEU A 116 7.85 5.40 -6.80
N THR A 117 8.65 4.43 -6.38
CA THR A 117 9.15 3.37 -7.25
C THR A 117 8.99 2.01 -6.58
N LEU A 118 8.75 0.98 -7.39
CA LEU A 118 8.68 -0.41 -6.96
C LEU A 118 9.99 -1.13 -7.28
N ASP A 119 10.56 -1.84 -6.30
CA ASP A 119 11.76 -2.64 -6.50
C ASP A 119 11.81 -3.85 -5.55
N THR A 120 12.67 -4.80 -5.87
CA THR A 120 13.02 -5.97 -5.05
C THR A 120 13.83 -5.62 -3.79
N LYS A 121 14.51 -4.48 -3.79
CA LYS A 121 15.37 -4.03 -2.69
C LYS A 121 14.96 -2.65 -2.22
N ARG A 122 15.09 -2.42 -0.91
CA ARG A 122 14.95 -1.08 -0.33
C ARG A 122 16.03 -0.14 -0.89
N LYS A 123 15.61 1.02 -1.40
CA LYS A 123 16.46 2.06 -1.98
C LYS A 123 15.89 3.45 -1.71
N GLY A 124 16.70 4.48 -1.95
CA GLY A 124 16.27 5.87 -1.81
C GLY A 124 16.25 6.33 -0.36
N ILE A 125 15.25 7.13 -0.01
CA ILE A 125 15.13 7.78 1.30
C ILE A 125 14.71 6.78 2.37
N THR A 126 15.52 6.63 3.40
CA THR A 126 15.35 5.59 4.42
C THR A 126 14.63 6.05 5.68
N ASN A 127 14.62 7.35 5.98
CA ASN A 127 14.10 7.92 7.23
C ASN A 127 12.66 8.47 7.11
N GLY A 128 11.93 8.10 6.06
CA GLY A 128 10.51 8.42 5.94
C GLY A 128 9.60 7.27 6.37
N SER A 129 8.35 7.62 6.62
CA SER A 129 7.30 6.72 7.13
C SER A 129 6.03 6.85 6.31
N PHE A 130 5.51 5.72 5.83
CA PHE A 130 4.15 5.62 5.35
C PHE A 130 3.20 5.33 6.51
N ARG A 131 2.02 5.96 6.49
CA ARG A 131 0.92 5.65 7.40
C ARG A 131 -0.44 5.94 6.79
N TRP A 132 -1.46 5.26 7.29
CA TRP A 132 -2.85 5.60 7.03
C TRP A 132 -3.33 6.71 7.98
N ARG A 133 -4.08 7.68 7.46
CA ARG A 133 -4.88 8.63 8.25
C ARG A 133 -6.32 8.55 7.77
N GLY A 134 -7.15 7.83 8.50
CA GLY A 134 -8.40 7.32 7.94
C GLY A 134 -8.08 6.27 6.87
N ASP A 135 -8.68 6.40 5.69
CA ASP A 135 -8.37 5.58 4.52
C ASP A 135 -7.26 6.18 3.64
N MET A 136 -6.84 7.43 3.89
CA MET A 136 -5.88 8.13 3.04
C MET A 136 -4.43 7.77 3.39
N LEU A 137 -3.61 7.51 2.38
CA LEU A 137 -2.18 7.22 2.52
C LEU A 137 -1.40 8.53 2.69
N HIS A 138 -0.57 8.59 3.72
CA HIS A 138 0.37 9.70 3.96
C HIS A 138 1.81 9.20 3.96
N TYR A 139 2.71 10.11 3.60
CA TYR A 139 4.15 9.96 3.77
C TYR A 139 4.70 11.12 4.60
N ASP A 140 5.47 10.79 5.64
CA ASP A 140 6.13 11.76 6.51
C ASP A 140 7.64 11.53 6.56
N ILE A 141 8.40 12.59 6.74
CA ILE A 141 9.86 12.55 6.88
C ILE A 141 10.35 13.82 7.58
N GLY A 142 11.18 13.66 8.61
CA GLY A 142 11.82 14.79 9.30
C GLY A 142 10.83 15.84 9.84
N GLY A 143 9.63 15.41 10.25
CA GLY A 143 8.55 16.30 10.72
C GLY A 143 7.73 16.97 9.62
N ALA A 144 8.09 16.81 8.34
CA ALA A 144 7.29 17.23 7.20
C ALA A 144 6.40 16.10 6.69
N THR A 145 5.32 16.44 5.99
CA THR A 145 4.31 15.49 5.49
C THR A 145 3.87 15.89 4.09
N ASN A 146 3.59 14.90 3.23
CA ASN A 146 2.98 15.19 1.93
C ASN A 146 1.50 15.57 2.02
N GLY A 147 0.91 15.51 3.23
CA GLY A 147 -0.50 15.82 3.43
C GLY A 147 -1.48 14.88 2.72
N GLY A 148 -1.02 13.69 2.30
CA GLY A 148 -1.82 12.74 1.53
C GLY A 148 -1.97 13.08 0.06
N VAL A 149 -1.17 14.04 -0.42
CA VAL A 149 -1.21 14.54 -1.79
C VAL A 149 -0.14 13.88 -2.65
N TYR A 150 -0.58 13.40 -3.82
CA TYR A 150 0.26 12.80 -4.84
C TYR A 150 -0.06 13.43 -6.20
N TYR A 151 0.92 13.42 -7.09
CA TYR A 151 0.81 13.98 -8.43
C TYR A 151 1.18 12.90 -9.45
N HIS A 152 0.22 12.53 -10.27
CA HIS A 152 0.45 11.64 -11.40
C HIS A 152 0.88 12.47 -12.61
N CYS A 153 2.09 12.26 -13.08
CA CYS A 153 2.64 12.92 -14.26
C CYS A 153 2.81 11.89 -15.39
N PRO A 154 1.96 11.92 -16.42
CA PRO A 154 2.16 11.07 -17.58
C PRO A 154 3.47 11.39 -18.29
N THR A 155 4.20 10.37 -18.73
CA THR A 155 5.39 10.50 -19.58
C THR A 155 5.27 9.54 -20.77
N ALA A 156 6.17 9.65 -21.74
CA ALA A 156 6.18 8.76 -22.92
C ALA A 156 6.40 7.29 -22.54
N ASP A 157 7.18 7.02 -21.50
CA ASP A 157 7.55 5.67 -21.04
C ASP A 157 6.58 5.12 -19.97
N GLY A 158 5.46 5.82 -19.73
CA GLY A 158 4.51 5.52 -18.67
C GLY A 158 4.30 6.69 -17.72
N GLY A 159 3.39 6.56 -16.77
CA GLY A 159 3.21 7.57 -15.74
C GLY A 159 4.23 7.43 -14.61
N ARG A 160 4.46 8.53 -13.90
CA ARG A 160 5.17 8.57 -12.62
C ARG A 160 4.30 9.19 -11.56
N LEU A 161 4.43 8.70 -10.34
CA LEU A 161 3.74 9.25 -9.18
C LEU A 161 4.75 9.95 -8.28
N ILE A 162 4.59 11.27 -8.15
CA ILE A 162 5.45 12.11 -7.34
C ILE A 162 4.68 12.75 -6.19
N MET A 163 5.38 13.25 -5.18
CA MET A 163 4.82 13.99 -4.05
C MET A 163 5.80 15.06 -3.59
N PHE A 164 5.28 16.04 -2.85
CA PHE A 164 6.06 17.10 -2.22
C PHE A 164 5.73 17.13 -0.73
N LEU A 165 6.72 17.46 0.10
CA LEU A 165 6.57 17.53 1.57
C LEU A 165 6.03 18.88 2.07
N LYS A 166 5.79 19.80 1.14
CA LYS A 166 5.17 21.11 1.36
C LYS A 166 4.12 21.30 0.28
N GLY A 167 3.05 22.00 0.62
CA GLY A 167 2.02 22.37 -0.36
C GLY A 167 2.64 23.16 -1.51
N VAL A 168 2.43 22.67 -2.73
CA VAL A 168 2.85 23.33 -3.97
C VAL A 168 1.66 23.35 -4.94
N PRO A 169 1.60 24.32 -5.86
CA PRO A 169 0.71 24.22 -7.02
C PRO A 169 0.91 22.90 -7.76
N THR A 170 -0.13 22.41 -8.45
CA THR A 170 -0.01 21.21 -9.27
C THR A 170 1.02 21.44 -10.39
N PRO A 171 2.07 20.60 -10.52
CA PRO A 171 3.07 20.76 -11.56
C PRO A 171 2.46 20.70 -12.95
N GLN A 172 3.05 21.42 -13.91
CA GLN A 172 2.56 21.46 -15.29
C GLN A 172 2.52 20.06 -15.91
N GLY A 173 1.38 19.70 -16.50
CA GLY A 173 1.18 18.39 -17.14
C GLY A 173 0.88 17.24 -16.16
N CYS A 174 0.86 17.50 -14.85
CA CYS A 174 0.53 16.50 -13.84
C CYS A 174 -0.92 16.67 -13.33
N TYR A 175 -1.43 15.62 -12.69
CA TYR A 175 -2.76 15.57 -12.10
C TYR A 175 -2.67 15.27 -10.62
N PHE A 176 -3.41 16.02 -9.81
CA PHE A 176 -3.53 15.84 -8.38
C PHE A 176 -4.38 14.61 -8.04
N PHE A 177 -3.90 13.78 -7.10
CA PHE A 177 -4.62 12.64 -6.55
C PHE A 177 -4.38 12.50 -5.03
N THR A 178 -5.37 11.93 -4.36
CA THR A 178 -5.23 11.31 -3.03
C THR A 178 -5.30 9.80 -3.19
N LEU A 179 -4.58 9.06 -2.34
CA LEU A 179 -4.52 7.60 -2.37
C LEU A 179 -5.27 7.02 -1.19
N HIS A 180 -6.19 6.09 -1.44
CA HIS A 180 -7.11 5.55 -0.46
C HIS A 180 -7.03 4.03 -0.40
N GLY A 181 -6.86 3.46 0.79
CA GLY A 181 -6.94 2.02 1.00
C GLY A 181 -8.38 1.54 0.93
N THR A 182 -8.71 0.71 -0.06
CA THR A 182 -10.01 0.04 -0.17
C THR A 182 -9.84 -1.43 0.17
N GLN A 183 -10.76 -1.96 0.99
CA GLN A 183 -10.74 -3.38 1.33
C GLN A 183 -10.82 -4.21 0.05
N SER A 184 -10.10 -5.33 0.02
CA SER A 184 -10.30 -6.32 -1.03
C SER A 184 -11.69 -6.91 -0.89
N GLN A 185 -12.66 -6.36 -1.63
CA GLN A 185 -13.96 -7.00 -1.79
C GLN A 185 -13.74 -8.26 -2.61
N GLN A 186 -13.71 -9.41 -1.94
CA GLN A 186 -13.90 -10.68 -2.63
C GLN A 186 -15.39 -10.77 -2.97
N GLU A 187 -15.73 -10.66 -4.26
CA GLU A 187 -16.95 -11.25 -4.78
C GLU A 187 -16.93 -12.74 -4.41
N TYR A 188 -17.95 -13.15 -3.65
CA TYR A 188 -18.23 -14.52 -3.25
C TYR A 188 -18.82 -15.33 -4.40
#